data_AF-A0A1J5MMT5-F1
#
_entry.id   AF-A0A1J5MMT5-F1
#
_cell.length_a   1.000
_cell.length_b   1.000
_cell.length_c   1.000
_cell.angle_alpha   90.00
_cell.angle_beta   90.00
_cell.angle_gamma   90.00
#
_symmetry.space_group_name_H-M   'P 1'
#
loop_
_entity.id
_entity.type
_entity.pdbx_description
1 polymer ?
#
loop_
_entity_poly.entity_id
_entity_poly.type
_entity_poly.pdbx_seq_one_letter_code
_entity_poly.pdbx_strand_id
1 'polypeptide(L)' 'MNYQIKFRLVVAALMSFFMALIMSGCIMATQFSPLKLPFYNAWFDAFIFAWPIAFPVAFLVSPIALKIATKLLPPPTT' A
#
# COMPACT_ATOMS: atom_id res chain seq x y z
N MET A 1 -11.75 15.17 17.95
CA MET A 1 -11.44 14.29 16.78
C MET A 1 -11.30 12.86 17.28
N ASN A 2 -12.22 11.97 16.87
CA ASN A 2 -12.43 10.64 17.44
C ASN A 2 -11.18 9.73 17.33
N TYR A 3 -10.77 9.07 18.41
CA TYR A 3 -9.55 8.23 18.46
C TYR A 3 -9.54 7.13 17.39
N GLN A 4 -10.73 6.60 17.08
CA GLN A 4 -10.97 5.61 16.02
C GLN A 4 -10.57 6.10 14.62
N ILE A 5 -10.78 7.39 14.30
CA ILE A 5 -10.39 7.97 13.01
C ILE A 5 -8.87 8.09 12.91
N LYS A 6 -8.22 8.54 14.00
CA LYS A 6 -6.75 8.63 14.09
C LYS A 6 -6.11 7.26 13.91
N PHE A 7 -6.63 6.24 14.60
CA PHE A 7 -6.14 4.87 14.49
C PHE A 7 -6.27 4.33 13.05
N ARG A 8 -7.43 4.52 12.41
CA ARG A 8 -7.64 4.10 11.01
C ARG A 8 -6.72 4.82 10.03
N LEU A 9 -6.48 6.12 10.22
CA LEU A 9 -5.57 6.90 9.38
C LEU A 9 -4.12 6.42 9.54
N VAL A 10 -3.67 6.18 10.77
CA VAL A 10 -2.32 5.67 11.03
C VAL A 10 -2.14 4.27 10.46
N VAL A 11 -3.12 3.37 10.64
CA VAL A 11 -3.07 2.02 10.05
C VAL A 11 -3.06 2.09 8.52
N ALA A 12 -3.89 2.94 7.90
CA ALA A 12 -3.89 3.11 6.45
C ALA A 12 -2.57 3.70 5.92
N ALA A 13 -1.97 4.65 6.66
CA ALA A 13 -0.66 5.21 6.35
C ALA A 13 0.43 4.14 6.42
N LEU A 14 0.44 3.33 7.47
CA LEU A 14 1.40 2.25 7.65
C LEU A 14 1.25 1.18 6.58
N MET A 15 0.01 0.75 6.30
CA MET A 15 -0.29 -0.28 5.30
C MET A 15 0.13 0.16 3.90
N SER A 16 -0.22 1.39 3.48
CA SER A 16 0.20 1.92 2.18
C SER A 16 1.72 2.12 2.10
N PHE A 17 2.38 2.51 3.19
CA PHE A 17 3.83 2.60 3.27
C PHE A 17 4.51 1.24 3.04
N PHE A 18 4.14 0.22 3.82
CA PHE A 18 4.74 -1.11 3.68
C PHE A 18 4.41 -1.75 2.33
N MET A 19 3.18 -1.61 1.84
CA MET A 19 2.77 -2.18 0.57
C MET A 19 3.52 -1.53 -0.61
N ALA A 20 3.67 -0.20 -0.61
CA ALA A 20 4.44 0.51 -1.62
C ALA A 20 5.94 0.14 -1.56
N LEU A 21 6.52 0.02 -0.37
CA LEU A 21 7.92 -0.35 -0.16
C LEU A 21 8.24 -1.74 -0.71
N ILE A 22 7.35 -2.70 -0.46
CA ILE A 22 7.50 -4.09 -0.95
C ILE A 22 7.28 -4.14 -2.47
N MET A 23 6.20 -3.54 -2.99
CA MET A 23 5.87 -3.62 -4.42
C MET A 23 6.89 -2.90 -5.29
N SER A 24 7.39 -1.72 -4.89
CA SER A 24 8.47 -1.05 -5.63
C SER A 24 9.74 -1.91 -5.66
N GLY A 25 10.02 -2.61 -4.56
CA GLY A 25 11.16 -3.55 -4.43
C GLY A 25 11.02 -4.73 -5.37
N CYS A 26 9.86 -5.37 -5.39
CA CYS A 26 9.56 -6.49 -6.28
C CYS A 26 9.66 -6.08 -7.76
N ILE A 27 9.07 -4.93 -8.15
CA ILE A 27 9.09 -4.45 -9.54
C ILE A 27 10.52 -4.10 -9.98
N MET A 28 11.30 -3.45 -9.12
CA MET A 28 12.68 -3.13 -9.48
C MET A 28 13.58 -4.36 -9.45
N ALA A 29 13.24 -5.41 -8.69
CA ALA A 29 14.03 -6.64 -8.63
C ALA A 29 13.81 -7.53 -9.87
N THR A 30 12.67 -7.38 -10.56
CA THR A 30 12.44 -8.01 -11.86
C THR A 30 13.13 -7.26 -12.99
N GLN A 31 13.20 -5.93 -12.91
CA GLN A 31 13.81 -5.07 -13.94
C GLN A 31 15.32 -4.92 -13.80
N PHE A 32 15.85 -4.97 -12.58
CA PHE A 32 17.26 -4.81 -12.26
C PHE A 32 17.72 -5.96 -11.38
N SER A 33 18.94 -6.46 -11.65
CA SER A 33 19.54 -7.49 -10.80
C SER A 33 19.74 -6.95 -9.37
N PRO A 34 19.18 -7.59 -8.33
CA PRO A 34 19.13 -7.03 -6.97
C PRO A 34 20.51 -6.82 -6.31
N LEU A 35 21.57 -7.38 -6.89
CA LEU A 35 22.95 -7.24 -6.43
C LEU A 35 23.73 -6.09 -7.11
N LYS A 36 23.09 -5.33 -8.01
CA LYS A 36 23.73 -4.19 -8.70
C LYS A 36 23.35 -2.86 -8.04
N LEU A 37 24.33 -1.98 -7.83
CA LEU A 37 24.15 -0.60 -7.35
C LEU A 37 22.93 0.18 -7.93
N PRO A 38 22.62 0.13 -9.24
CA PRO A 38 21.43 0.80 -9.80
C PRO A 38 20.09 0.31 -9.23
N PHE A 39 20.01 -0.89 -8.67
CA PHE A 39 18.78 -1.43 -8.07
C PHE A 39 18.29 -0.58 -6.90
N TYR A 40 19.18 -0.20 -5.98
CA TYR A 40 18.79 0.58 -4.79
C TYR A 40 18.30 1.98 -5.15
N ASN A 41 18.96 2.65 -6.11
CA ASN A 41 18.52 3.97 -6.58
C ASN A 41 17.17 3.88 -7.31
N ALA A 42 17.01 2.92 -8.22
CA ALA A 42 15.74 2.73 -8.95
C ALA A 42 14.59 2.32 -8.01
N TRP A 43 14.88 1.49 -7.00
CA TRP A 43 13.92 1.08 -5.98
C TRP A 43 13.44 2.26 -5.14
N PHE A 44 14.38 3.08 -4.65
CA PHE A 44 14.05 4.23 -3.83
C PHE A 44 13.28 5.30 -4.61
N ASP A 45 13.68 5.57 -5.85
CA ASP A 45 12.98 6.51 -6.73
C ASP A 45 11.53 6.06 -7.00
N ALA A 46 11.34 4.77 -7.33
CA ALA A 46 10.00 4.18 -7.49
C ALA A 46 9.18 4.19 -6.20
N PHE A 47 9.82 3.97 -5.04
CA PHE A 47 9.15 4.04 -3.74
C PHE A 47 8.65 5.46 -3.45
N ILE A 48 9.51 6.46 -3.61
CA ILE A 48 9.18 7.87 -3.36
C ILE A 48 8.09 8.37 -4.30
N PHE A 49 8.06 7.88 -5.54
CA PHE A 49 6.98 8.18 -6.47
C PHE A 49 5.67 7.47 -6.11
N ALA A 50 5.72 6.18 -5.77
CA ALA A 50 4.52 5.36 -5.55
C ALA A 50 3.84 5.63 -4.20
N TRP A 51 4.59 5.89 -3.14
CA TRP A 51 4.05 6.11 -1.79
C TRP A 51 3.01 7.25 -1.68
N PRO A 52 3.25 8.48 -2.17
CA PRO A 52 2.29 9.57 -2.09
C PRO A 52 1.03 9.33 -2.93
N ILE A 53 1.08 8.43 -3.92
CA ILE A 53 -0.06 8.02 -4.74
C ILE A 53 -0.82 6.88 -4.05
N ALA A 54 -0.12 5.94 -3.43
CA ALA A 54 -0.70 4.79 -2.76
C ALA A 54 -1.54 5.18 -1.53
N PHE A 55 -1.14 6.20 -0.77
CA PHE A 55 -1.89 6.65 0.41
C PHE A 55 -3.33 7.14 0.08
N PRO A 56 -3.54 8.13 -0.81
CA PRO A 56 -4.89 8.56 -1.16
C PRO A 56 -5.69 7.45 -1.85
N VAL A 57 -5.05 6.63 -2.68
CA VAL A 57 -5.70 5.49 -3.34
C VAL A 57 -6.18 4.47 -2.30
N ALA A 58 -5.36 4.07 -1.33
CA ALA A 58 -5.77 3.15 -0.28
C ALA A 58 -6.96 3.68 0.54
N PHE A 59 -6.97 4.99 0.82
CA PHE A 59 -8.08 5.62 1.54
C PHE A 59 -9.39 5.63 0.71
N LEU A 60 -9.32 5.96 -0.58
CA LEU A 60 -10.45 5.97 -1.51
C LEU A 60 -10.96 4.57 -1.86
N VAL A 61 -10.05 3.60 -2.00
CA VAL A 61 -10.35 2.22 -2.39
C VAL A 61 -10.85 1.39 -1.21
N SER A 62 -10.50 1.74 0.04
CA SER A 62 -10.97 1.05 1.25
C SER A 62 -12.50 0.78 1.27
N PRO A 63 -13.39 1.78 1.08
CA PRO A 63 -14.84 1.52 1.06
C PRO A 63 -15.29 0.67 -0.13
N ILE A 64 -14.60 0.75 -1.28
CA ILE A 64 -14.90 -0.04 -2.48
C ILE A 64 -14.54 -1.50 -2.24
N ALA A 65 -13.35 -1.76 -1.69
CA ALA A 65 -12.87 -3.08 -1.32
C ALA A 65 -13.81 -3.75 -0.31
N LEU A 66 -14.30 -3.00 0.70
CA LEU A 66 -15.29 -3.49 1.65
C LEU A 66 -16.61 -3.85 0.96
N LYS A 67 -17.15 -3.01 0.07
CA LYS A 67 -18.38 -3.32 -0.69
C LYS A 67 -18.23 -4.60 -1.53
N ILE A 68 -17.08 -4.78 -2.18
CA ILE A 68 -16.80 -5.96 -2.98
C ILE A 68 -16.67 -7.20 -2.09
N ALA A 69 -15.93 -7.11 -0.98
CA ALA A 69 -15.78 -8.20 -0.02
C ALA A 69 -17.12 -8.67 0.55
N THR A 70 -18.01 -7.74 0.91
CA THR A 70 -19.36 -8.06 1.41
C THR A 70 -20.29 -8.67 0.36
N LYS A 71 -19.95 -8.54 -0.94
CA LYS A 71 -20.70 -9.16 -2.03
C LYS A 71 -20.21 -10.57 -2.34
N LEU A 72 -18.94 -10.86 -2.05
CA LEU A 72 -18.28 -12.14 -2.29
C LEU A 72 -18.41 -13.10 -1.11
N LEU A 73 -18.41 -12.58 0.12
CA LEU A 73 -18.46 -13.36 1.34
C LEU A 73 -19.70 -12.95 2.16
N PRO A 74 -20.40 -13.91 2.80
CA PRO A 74 -21.41 -13.56 3.79
C PRO A 74 -20.76 -12.73 4.90
N PRO A 75 -21.50 -11.80 5.53
CA PRO A 75 -20.96 -10.96 6.58
C PRO A 75 -20.37 -11.83 7.70
N PRO A 76 -19.23 -11.43 8.29
CA PRO A 76 -18.60 -12.20 9.35
C PRO A 76 -19.62 -12.40 10.48
N THR A 77 -20.01 -13.65 10.70
CA THR A 77 -20.78 -14.04 11.88
C THR A 77 -19.87 -13.81 13.09
N THR A 78 -20.30 -12.89 13.95
CA THR A 78 -19.68 -12.40 15.19
C THR A 78 -18.75 -13.38 15.90
#